data_AF-A0A550CJR7-F1
#
_entry.id   AF-A0A550CJR7-F1
#
_cell.length_a   1.000
_cell.length_b   1.000
_cell.length_c   1.000
_cell.angle_alpha   90.00
_cell.angle_beta   90.00
_cell.angle_gamma   90.00
#
_symmetry.space_group_name_H-M   'P 1'
#
loop_
_entity.id
_entity.type
_entity.pdbx_description
1 polymer ?
#
loop_
_entity_poly.entity_id
_entity_poly.type
_entity_poly.pdbx_seq_one_letter_code
_entity_poly.pdbx_strand_id
1 'polypeptide(L)'
;MACSSTRLRALRLYKELQYLGREYPDPAYNFNGRIRRMFEKNKTLTNPDDIEKALKMGEYIKNETLALYSLRKYRHLKRHYYPASDES
;
A
#
# COMPACT_ATOMS: atom_id res chain seq x y z
N MET A 1 -24.67 12.63 -1.10
CA MET A 1 -23.91 12.16 0.08
C MET A 1 -23.16 10.90 -0.32
N ALA A 2 -21.85 10.82 -0.06
CA ALA A 2 -21.13 9.56 -0.28
C ALA A 2 -21.82 8.43 0.51
N CYS A 3 -22.15 7.34 -0.16
CA CYS A 3 -22.83 6.20 0.44
C CYS A 3 -22.06 5.71 1.68
N SER A 4 -22.74 5.33 2.77
CA SER A 4 -22.08 4.87 4.01
C SER A 4 -21.07 3.75 3.75
N SER A 5 -21.29 2.94 2.71
CA SER A 5 -20.39 1.88 2.25
C SER A 5 -19.02 2.38 1.77
N THR A 6 -18.96 3.47 0.99
CA THR A 6 -17.69 3.98 0.42
C THR A 6 -16.84 4.64 1.50
N ARG A 7 -17.47 5.32 2.46
CA ARG A 7 -16.78 5.89 3.63
C ARG A 7 -16.14 4.81 4.49
N LEU A 8 -16.83 3.70 4.75
CA LEU A 8 -16.29 2.58 5.51
C LEU A 8 -15.13 1.89 4.77
N ARG A 9 -15.24 1.71 3.45
CA ARG A 9 -14.16 1.19 2.60
C ARG A 9 -12.91 2.09 2.68
N ALA A 10 -13.08 3.40 2.54
CA ALA A 10 -11.97 4.37 2.64
C ALA A 10 -11.27 4.31 4.01
N LEU A 11 -12.04 4.24 5.10
CA LEU A 11 -11.50 4.14 6.45
C LEU A 11 -10.72 2.85 6.68
N ARG A 12 -11.22 1.71 6.18
CA ARG A 12 -10.52 0.43 6.25
C ARG A 12 -9.20 0.49 5.49
N LEU A 13 -9.25 0.96 4.24
CA LEU A 13 -8.08 1.08 3.38
C LEU A 13 -7.01 1.99 3.99
N TYR A 14 -7.41 3.12 4.59
CA TYR A 14 -6.51 4.02 5.28
C TYR A 14 -5.75 3.32 6.43
N LYS A 15 -6.46 2.58 7.29
CA LYS A 15 -5.84 1.84 8.41
C LYS A 15 -4.88 0.76 7.92
N GLU A 16 -5.27 0.03 6.87
CA GLU A 16 -4.41 -1.01 6.28
C GLU A 16 -3.12 -0.42 5.70
N LEU A 17 -3.22 0.67 4.92
CA LEU A 17 -2.06 1.37 4.38
C LEU A 17 -1.17 1.94 5.47
N GLN A 18 -1.75 2.51 6.53
CA GLN A 18 -0.98 3.06 7.65
C GLN A 18 -0.24 1.97 8.44
N TYR A 19 -0.84 0.78 8.56
CA TYR A 19 -0.18 -0.38 9.16
C TYR A 19 0.99 -0.87 8.29
N LEU A 20 0.76 -1.02 6.98
CA LEU A 20 1.81 -1.39 6.03
C LEU A 20 2.99 -0.42 6.07
N GLY A 21 2.73 0.88 6.22
CA GLY A 21 3.78 1.88 6.32
C GLY A 21 4.73 1.74 7.51
N ARG A 22 4.35 1.00 8.57
CA ARG A 22 5.24 0.72 9.72
C ARG A 22 6.37 -0.25 9.38
N GLU A 23 6.11 -1.18 8.47
CA GLU A 23 7.07 -2.21 8.04
C GLU A 23 7.86 -1.79 6.80
N TYR A 24 7.65 -0.56 6.32
CA TYR A 24 8.25 -0.07 5.10
C TYR A 24 9.77 0.05 5.28
N PRO A 25 10.58 -0.48 4.35
CA PRO A 25 12.02 -0.64 4.56
C PRO A 25 12.79 0.67 4.65
N ASP A 26 12.27 1.75 4.05
CA ASP A 26 12.91 3.07 4.05
C ASP A 26 12.17 4.06 4.97
N PRO A 27 12.76 4.43 6.14
CA PRO A 27 12.16 5.41 7.05
C PRO A 27 12.15 6.84 6.47
N ALA A 28 13.07 7.19 5.57
CA ALA A 28 13.14 8.52 4.97
C ALA A 28 12.03 8.74 3.93
N TYR A 29 11.45 7.67 3.37
CA TYR A 29 10.37 7.74 2.39
C TYR A 29 9.10 8.41 2.92
N ASN A 30 8.90 8.40 4.25
CA ASN A 30 7.73 8.96 4.94
C ASN A 30 6.40 8.46 4.34
N PHE A 31 6.25 7.12 4.27
CA PHE A 31 5.11 6.45 3.66
C PHE A 31 3.77 6.93 4.26
N ASN A 32 3.66 6.92 5.59
CA ASN A 32 2.44 7.34 6.30
C ASN A 32 2.08 8.80 6.03
N GLY A 33 3.08 9.70 5.93
CA GLY A 33 2.85 11.09 5.56
C GLY A 33 2.31 11.24 4.13
N ARG A 34 2.78 10.42 3.19
CA ARG A 34 2.28 10.40 1.79
C ARG A 34 0.84 9.90 1.73
N ILE A 35 0.53 8.81 2.42
CA ILE A 35 -0.84 8.27 2.50
C ILE A 35 -1.78 9.32 3.10
N ARG A 36 -1.41 9.95 4.22
CA ARG A 36 -2.21 11.02 4.83
C ARG A 36 -2.51 12.15 3.84
N ARG A 37 -1.48 12.67 3.15
CA ARG A 37 -1.66 13.74 2.13
C ARG A 37 -2.58 13.32 0.98
N MET A 38 -2.47 12.07 0.54
CA MET A 38 -3.31 11.53 -0.54
C MET A 38 -4.80 11.48 -0.14
N PHE A 39 -5.11 11.02 1.07
CA PHE A 39 -6.49 11.03 1.59
C PHE A 39 -7.00 12.45 1.87
N GLU A 40 -6.14 13.35 2.38
CA GLU A 40 -6.50 14.76 2.61
C GLU A 40 -6.83 15.49 1.31
N LYS A 41 -6.08 15.24 0.23
CA LYS A 41 -6.35 15.82 -1.10
C LYS A 41 -7.71 15.39 -1.66
N ASN A 42 -8.12 14.16 -1.37
CA ASN A 42 -9.34 13.56 -1.91
C ASN A 42 -10.57 13.74 -1.00
N LYS A 43 -10.46 14.48 0.12
CA LYS A 43 -11.53 14.61 1.13
C LYS A 43 -12.81 15.29 0.64
N THR A 44 -12.69 16.17 -0.36
CA THR A 44 -13.80 16.97 -0.91
C THR A 44 -14.46 16.31 -2.12
N LEU A 45 -13.98 15.13 -2.54
CA LEU A 45 -14.58 14.40 -3.66
C LEU A 45 -16.03 14.01 -3.31
N THR A 46 -16.94 14.43 -4.18
CA THR A 46 -18.39 14.19 -4.02
C THR A 46 -18.93 13.27 -5.10
N ASN A 47 -18.27 13.24 -6.27
CA ASN A 47 -18.65 12.39 -7.40
C ASN A 47 -18.33 10.91 -7.10
N PRO A 48 -19.31 9.99 -7.18
CA PRO A 48 -19.09 8.57 -6.90
C PRO A 48 -17.99 7.93 -7.76
N ASP A 49 -17.87 8.29 -9.04
CA ASP A 49 -16.87 7.71 -9.94
C ASP A 49 -15.45 8.09 -9.53
N ASP A 50 -15.26 9.33 -9.09
CA ASP A 50 -13.95 9.83 -8.67
C ASP A 50 -13.54 9.23 -7.30
N ILE A 51 -14.53 8.99 -6.42
CA ILE A 51 -14.31 8.27 -5.16
C ILE A 51 -13.85 6.83 -5.45
N GLU A 52 -14.50 6.12 -6.38
CA GLU A 52 -14.12 4.75 -6.70
C GLU A 52 -12.74 4.69 -7.37
N LYS A 53 -12.40 5.63 -8.25
CA LYS A 53 -11.04 5.76 -8.81
C LYS A 53 -10.00 5.99 -7.72
N ALA A 54 -10.27 6.87 -6.77
CA ALA A 54 -9.38 7.13 -5.65
C ALA A 54 -9.19 5.89 -4.76
N LEU A 55 -10.26 5.14 -4.49
CA LEU A 55 -10.19 3.88 -3.75
C LEU A 55 -9.37 2.82 -4.49
N LYS A 56 -9.60 2.63 -5.80
CA LYS A 56 -8.81 1.71 -6.63
C LYS A 56 -7.32 2.07 -6.63
N MET A 57 -6.99 3.35 -6.66
CA MET A 57 -5.60 3.81 -6.56
C MET A 57 -4.98 3.44 -5.20
N GLY A 58 -5.73 3.60 -4.10
CA GLY A 58 -5.26 3.18 -2.79
C GLY A 58 -5.07 1.66 -2.66
N GLU A 59 -5.97 0.86 -3.26
CA GLU A 59 -5.86 -0.60 -3.32
C GLU A 59 -4.64 -1.04 -4.15
N TYR A 60 -4.36 -0.34 -5.26
CA TYR A 60 -3.17 -0.57 -6.06
C TYR A 60 -1.88 -0.35 -5.25
N ILE A 61 -1.78 0.77 -4.52
CA ILE A 61 -0.63 1.08 -3.66
C ILE A 61 -0.44 0.00 -2.58
N LYS A 62 -1.53 -0.48 -1.99
CA LYS A 62 -1.51 -1.57 -1.01
C LYS A 62 -0.90 -2.83 -1.64
N ASN A 63 -1.37 -3.24 -2.81
CA ASN A 63 -0.90 -4.44 -3.50
C ASN A 63 0.57 -4.34 -3.91
N GLU A 64 1.02 -3.19 -4.42
CA GLU A 64 2.44 -2.97 -4.73
C GLU A 64 3.32 -3.06 -3.49
N THR A 65 2.87 -2.51 -2.36
CA THR A 65 3.63 -2.56 -1.10
C THR A 65 3.74 -4.00 -0.59
N LEU A 66 2.66 -4.78 -0.67
CA LEU A 66 2.67 -6.20 -0.33
C LEU A 66 3.57 -7.02 -1.27
N ALA A 67 3.56 -6.71 -2.56
CA ALA A 67 4.44 -7.34 -3.54
C ALA A 67 5.92 -7.02 -3.27
N LEU A 68 6.24 -5.80 -2.84
CA LEU A 68 7.57 -5.44 -2.42
C LEU A 68 8.03 -6.27 -1.22
N TYR A 69 7.13 -6.50 -0.25
CA TYR A 69 7.43 -7.34 0.92
C TYR A 69 7.64 -8.80 0.56
N SER A 70 6.81 -9.36 -0.32
CA SER A 70 6.97 -10.74 -0.80
C SER A 70 8.28 -10.91 -1.56
N LEU A 71 8.66 -9.94 -2.39
CA LEU A 71 9.92 -9.94 -3.12
C LEU A 71 11.13 -9.86 -2.17
N ARG A 72 11.07 -9.02 -1.13
CA ARG A 72 12.13 -8.96 -0.10
C ARG A 72 12.29 -10.31 0.61
N LYS A 73 11.17 -10.93 1.02
CA LYS A 73 11.17 -12.25 1.66
C LYS A 73 11.75 -13.31 0.73
N TYR A 74 11.33 -13.33 -0.53
CA TYR A 74 11.84 -14.25 -1.55
C TYR A 74 13.35 -14.08 -1.75
N ARG A 75 13.84 -12.84 -1.89
CA ARG A 75 15.28 -12.55 -2.05
C ARG A 75 16.10 -13.02 -0.85
N HIS A 76 15.56 -12.93 0.37
CA HIS A 76 16.21 -13.45 1.56
C HIS A 76 16.26 -14.99 1.54
N LEU A 77 15.12 -15.65 1.33
CA LEU A 77 15.06 -17.11 1.24
C LEU A 77 15.98 -17.66 0.14
N LYS A 78 15.98 -17.04 -1.05
CA LYS A 78 16.83 -17.46 -2.17
C LYS A 78 18.31 -17.50 -1.77
N ARG A 79 18.80 -16.48 -1.05
CA ARG A 79 20.20 -16.43 -0.59
C ARG A 79 20.55 -17.53 0.41
N HIS A 80 19.60 -17.90 1.27
CA HIS A 80 19.84 -18.89 2.32
C HIS A 80 19.73 -20.34 1.82
N TYR A 81 18.82 -20.62 0.90
CA TYR A 81 18.54 -21.98 0.42
C TYR A 81 19.19 -22.32 -0.92
N TYR A 82 19.62 -21.32 -1.68
CA TYR A 82 20.34 -21.50 -2.95
C TYR A 82 21.63 -20.66 -2.92
N PRO A 83 22.57 -20.94 -1.99
CA PRO A 83 23.93 -20.40 -2.14
C PRO A 83 24.46 -20.90 -3.50
N ALA A 84 25.13 -20.03 -4.25
CA ALA A 84 25.55 -20.27 -5.64
C ALA A 84 26.26 -21.63 -5.80
N SER A 85 25.49 -22.67 -6.09
CA SER A 85 25.94 -24.01 -6.44
C SER A 85 25.67 -24.24 -7.91
N ASP A 86 26.08 -23.26 -8.71
CA ASP A 86 26.23 -23.33 -10.16
C ASP A 86 27.67 -22.88 -10.48
N GLU A 87 28.66 -23.50 -9.83
CA GLU A 87 30.01 -23.61 -10.36
C GLU A 87 30.10 -25.02 -10.97
N SER A 88 29.96 -25.10 -12.30
CA SER A 88 30.30 -26.26 -13.13
C SER A 88 31.35 -25.84 -14.14
#